data_AF-A0A7Y0XXA6-F1
#
_entry.id   AF-A0A7Y0XXA6-F1
#
_cell.length_a   1.000
_cell.length_b   1.000
_cell.length_c   1.000
_cell.angle_alpha   90.00
_cell.angle_beta   90.00
_cell.angle_gamma   90.00
#
_symmetry.space_group_name_H-M   'P 1'
#
loop_
_entity.id
_entity.type
_entity.pdbx_description
1 polymer ?
#
loop_
_entity_poly.entity_id
_entity_poly.type
_entity_poly.pdbx_seq_one_letter_code
_entity_poly.pdbx_strand_id
1 'polypeptide(L)'
;MIIDDDKKALHLLEHIGYYCLCGYWYTLLATPKTDHRFKPSSTLSAAFRMYCFDRELRQIVLGEIEKIEVAVKSQIDHFFSAEFGDQWYANPALFNNKILFLRINETWACFFDEQLTACSLLDPVPNRLIVKTHFLTHLGNAFIIRG
;
A
#
# COMPACT_ATOMS: atom_id res chain seq x y z
N MET A 1 5.37 -18.88 -26.99
CA MET A 1 4.18 -18.08 -26.65
C MET A 1 3.65 -17.48 -27.93
N ILE A 2 2.33 -17.44 -28.11
CA ILE A 2 1.69 -16.83 -29.26
C ILE A 2 1.46 -15.34 -28.96
N ILE A 3 1.87 -14.49 -29.90
CA ILE A 3 1.66 -13.04 -29.87
C ILE A 3 0.71 -12.72 -31.01
N ASP A 4 -0.52 -12.35 -30.67
CA ASP A 4 -1.58 -12.09 -31.66
C ASP A 4 -1.47 -10.69 -32.28
N ASP A 5 -0.93 -9.72 -31.53
CA ASP A 5 -0.80 -8.31 -31.92
C ASP A 5 0.49 -7.71 -31.32
N ASP A 6 1.46 -7.45 -32.19
CA ASP A 6 2.76 -6.90 -31.81
C ASP A 6 2.67 -5.48 -31.26
N LYS A 7 1.74 -4.65 -31.77
CA LYS A 7 1.57 -3.27 -31.28
C LYS A 7 1.04 -3.29 -29.85
N LYS A 8 0.06 -4.14 -29.59
CA LYS A 8 -0.46 -4.34 -28.23
C LYS A 8 0.62 -4.92 -27.32
N ALA A 9 1.42 -5.87 -27.79
CA ALA A 9 2.51 -6.45 -27.02
C ALA A 9 3.53 -5.38 -26.58
N LEU A 10 3.95 -4.52 -27.51
CA LEU A 10 4.88 -3.42 -27.23
C LEU A 10 4.28 -2.45 -26.21
N HIS A 11 3.03 -2.02 -26.41
CA HIS A 11 2.34 -1.13 -25.48
C HIS A 11 2.29 -1.70 -24.05
N LEU A 12 1.98 -2.99 -23.90
CA LEU A 12 1.96 -3.66 -22.59
C LEU A 12 3.35 -3.70 -21.96
N LEU A 13 4.40 -3.97 -22.73
CA LEU A 13 5.77 -4.00 -22.22
C LEU A 13 6.27 -2.61 -21.79
N GLU A 14 5.89 -1.56 -22.51
CA GLU A 14 6.23 -0.18 -22.16
C GLU A 14 5.53 0.29 -20.87
N HIS A 15 4.25 -0.05 -20.69
CA HIS A 15 3.44 0.52 -19.60
C HIS A 15 3.41 -0.35 -18.34
N ILE A 16 3.47 -1.68 -18.48
CA ILE A 16 3.46 -2.62 -17.34
C ILE A 16 4.88 -3.05 -16.99
N GLY A 17 5.77 -3.09 -17.97
CA GLY A 17 7.14 -3.56 -17.79
C GLY A 17 7.28 -5.07 -17.96
N TYR A 18 8.40 -5.47 -18.57
CA TYR A 18 8.78 -6.87 -18.75
C TYR A 18 8.83 -7.63 -17.42
N TYR A 19 9.42 -7.04 -16.38
CA TYR A 19 9.62 -7.71 -15.09
C TYR A 19 8.30 -8.10 -14.42
N CYS A 20 7.31 -7.18 -14.41
CA CYS A 20 5.98 -7.45 -13.86
C CYS A 20 5.27 -8.56 -14.63
N LEU A 21 5.34 -8.58 -15.96
CA LEU A 21 4.71 -9.60 -16.79
C LEU A 21 5.42 -10.97 -16.73
N CYS A 22 6.74 -10.98 -16.54
CA CYS A 22 7.55 -12.20 -16.48
C CYS A 22 7.09 -13.18 -15.39
N GLY A 23 6.64 -12.67 -14.23
CA GLY A 23 6.09 -13.51 -13.16
C GLY A 23 4.87 -14.34 -13.63
N TYR A 24 4.04 -13.78 -14.51
CA TYR A 24 2.87 -14.46 -15.08
C TYR A 24 3.23 -15.38 -16.25
N TRP A 25 4.36 -15.14 -16.92
CA TRP A 25 4.84 -16.04 -17.97
C TRP A 25 5.35 -17.36 -17.40
N TYR A 26 5.90 -17.34 -16.18
CA TYR A 26 6.34 -18.54 -15.48
C TYR A 26 5.20 -19.56 -15.25
N THR A 27 3.95 -19.09 -15.07
CA THR A 27 2.77 -19.99 -14.91
C THR A 27 2.35 -20.64 -16.23
N LEU A 28 2.72 -20.02 -17.35
CA LEU A 28 2.45 -20.47 -18.71
C LEU A 28 3.54 -21.39 -19.28
N LEU A 29 4.66 -21.59 -18.56
CA LEU A 29 5.68 -22.56 -18.93
C LEU A 29 5.15 -23.99 -18.86
N ALA A 30 5.53 -24.80 -19.85
CA ALA A 30 5.29 -26.23 -19.86
C ALA A 30 6.17 -26.92 -18.81
N THR A 31 5.76 -28.10 -18.37
CA THR A 31 6.57 -28.95 -17.49
C THR A 31 7.46 -29.84 -18.37
N PRO A 32 8.77 -29.96 -18.09
CA PRO A 32 9.51 -29.34 -16.98
C PRO A 32 9.83 -27.84 -17.24
N LYS A 33 9.75 -27.02 -16.18
CA LYS A 33 9.94 -25.56 -16.28
C LYS A 33 11.36 -25.13 -16.62
N THR A 34 12.34 -26.03 -16.47
CA THR A 34 13.76 -25.85 -16.80
C THR A 34 13.98 -25.59 -18.29
N ASP A 35 13.09 -26.09 -19.13
CA ASP A 35 13.26 -25.99 -20.59
C ASP A 35 12.89 -24.60 -21.10
N HIS A 36 12.32 -23.74 -20.24
CA HIS A 36 11.82 -22.40 -20.60
C HIS A 36 10.88 -22.40 -21.81
N ARG A 37 10.23 -23.54 -22.08
CA ARG A 37 9.25 -23.71 -23.15
C ARG A 37 7.88 -23.36 -22.64
N PHE A 38 7.15 -22.57 -23.41
CA PHE A 38 5.77 -22.26 -23.11
C PHE A 38 4.83 -23.40 -23.52
N LYS A 39 3.68 -23.52 -22.83
CA LYS A 39 2.60 -24.45 -23.19
C LYS A 39 2.07 -24.13 -24.61
N PRO A 40 1.64 -25.14 -25.39
CA PRO A 40 1.25 -24.96 -26.81
C PRO A 40 0.04 -24.05 -27.08
N SER A 41 -0.65 -23.55 -26.05
CA SER A 41 -1.76 -22.57 -26.15
C SER A 41 -1.51 -21.28 -25.36
N SER A 42 -0.28 -21.05 -24.87
CA SER A 42 0.04 -19.83 -24.14
C SER A 42 -0.01 -18.62 -25.07
N THR A 43 -0.82 -17.63 -24.71
CA THR A 43 -0.90 -16.35 -25.43
C THR A 43 -0.41 -15.23 -24.51
N LEU A 44 0.16 -14.17 -25.08
CA LEU A 44 0.49 -12.97 -24.31
C LEU A 44 -0.77 -12.38 -23.64
N SER A 45 -1.90 -12.43 -24.33
CA SER A 45 -3.21 -12.04 -23.80
C SER A 45 -3.61 -12.84 -22.55
N ALA A 46 -3.28 -14.13 -22.46
CA ALA A 46 -3.53 -14.92 -21.25
C ALA A 46 -2.69 -14.46 -20.06
N ALA A 47 -1.40 -14.15 -20.27
CA ALA A 47 -0.54 -13.59 -19.24
C ALA A 47 -1.06 -12.24 -18.74
N PHE A 48 -1.45 -11.38 -19.68
CA PHE A 48 -2.02 -10.06 -19.35
C PHE A 48 -3.34 -10.16 -18.57
N ARG A 49 -4.22 -11.11 -18.91
CA ARG A 49 -5.44 -11.35 -18.12
C ARG A 49 -5.14 -11.77 -16.68
N MET A 50 -4.14 -12.62 -16.47
CA MET A 50 -3.71 -12.99 -15.10
C MET A 50 -3.18 -11.79 -14.33
N TYR A 51 -2.40 -10.91 -15.00
CA TYR A 51 -1.96 -9.66 -14.41
C TYR A 51 -3.14 -8.74 -14.01
N CYS A 52 -4.13 -8.56 -14.89
CA CYS A 52 -5.31 -7.75 -14.58
C CYS A 52 -6.10 -8.30 -13.39
N PHE A 53 -6.30 -9.63 -13.37
CA PHE A 53 -6.97 -10.30 -12.26
C PHE A 53 -6.25 -10.06 -10.93
N ASP A 54 -4.92 -10.24 -10.88
CA ASP A 54 -4.14 -9.99 -9.65
C ASP A 54 -4.22 -8.53 -9.22
N ARG A 55 -4.20 -7.60 -10.19
CA ARG A 55 -4.34 -6.16 -9.91
C ARG A 55 -5.69 -5.84 -9.28
N GLU A 56 -6.78 -6.36 -9.85
CA GLU A 56 -8.14 -6.17 -9.32
C GLU A 56 -8.31 -6.83 -7.95
N LEU A 57 -7.78 -8.05 -7.78
CA LEU A 57 -7.79 -8.73 -6.50
C LEU A 57 -7.05 -7.93 -5.43
N ARG A 58 -5.86 -7.41 -5.74
CA ARG A 58 -5.09 -6.55 -4.83
C ARG A 58 -5.89 -5.32 -4.41
N GLN A 59 -6.59 -4.68 -5.33
CA GLN A 59 -7.41 -3.51 -5.02
C GLN A 59 -8.54 -3.84 -4.03
N ILE A 60 -9.25 -4.95 -4.24
CA ILE A 60 -10.32 -5.39 -3.34
C ILE A 60 -9.76 -5.75 -1.96
N VAL A 61 -8.71 -6.57 -1.92
CA VAL A 61 -8.12 -7.05 -0.66
C VAL A 61 -7.56 -5.88 0.16
N LEU A 62 -6.79 -4.99 -0.48
CA LEU A 62 -6.24 -3.83 0.22
C LEU A 62 -7.34 -2.89 0.70
N GLY A 63 -8.42 -2.70 -0.07
CA GLY A 63 -9.56 -1.88 0.34
C GLY A 63 -10.28 -2.43 1.57
N GLU A 64 -10.40 -3.75 1.71
CA GLU A 64 -10.99 -4.35 2.93
C GLU A 64 -10.02 -4.33 4.12
N ILE A 65 -8.73 -4.55 3.89
CA ILE A 65 -7.70 -4.44 4.94
C ILE A 65 -7.64 -3.02 5.49
N GLU A 66 -7.73 -2.00 4.64
CA GLU A 66 -7.73 -0.59 5.05
C GLU A 66 -8.87 -0.30 6.04
N LYS A 67 -10.09 -0.82 5.79
CA LYS A 67 -11.22 -0.64 6.72
C LYS A 67 -10.95 -1.27 8.09
N ILE A 68 -10.40 -2.48 8.11
CA ILE A 68 -10.04 -3.18 9.36
C ILE A 68 -8.99 -2.38 10.11
N GLU A 69 -7.98 -1.90 9.40
CA GLU A 69 -6.89 -1.13 9.97
C GLU A 69 -7.39 0.17 10.62
N VAL A 70 -8.21 0.95 9.91
CA VAL A 70 -8.83 2.18 10.43
C VAL A 70 -9.68 1.89 11.67
N ALA A 71 -10.47 0.81 11.66
CA ALA A 71 -11.32 0.44 12.79
C ALA A 71 -10.52 0.02 14.04
N VAL A 72 -9.48 -0.80 13.87
CA VAL A 72 -8.61 -1.23 14.98
C VAL A 72 -7.88 -0.02 15.55
N LYS A 73 -7.32 0.81 14.69
CA LYS A 73 -6.58 1.99 15.07
C LYS A 73 -7.45 3.02 15.80
N SER A 74 -8.68 3.25 15.33
CA SER A 74 -9.63 4.13 16.00
C SER A 74 -9.97 3.64 17.41
N GLN A 75 -10.06 2.33 17.61
CA GLN A 75 -10.33 1.76 18.94
C GLN A 75 -9.13 1.91 19.87
N ILE A 76 -7.91 1.67 19.37
CA ILE A 76 -6.68 1.91 20.14
C ILE A 76 -6.62 3.38 20.56
N ASP A 77 -6.75 4.32 19.61
CA ASP A 77 -6.66 5.73 19.92
C ASP A 77 -7.75 6.20 20.90
N HIS A 78 -8.97 5.71 20.74
CA HIS A 78 -10.07 6.02 21.65
C HIS A 78 -9.78 5.54 23.09
N PHE A 79 -9.33 4.29 23.24
CA PHE A 79 -9.04 3.71 24.54
C PHE A 79 -7.88 4.44 25.23
N PHE A 80 -6.76 4.61 24.54
CA PHE A 80 -5.57 5.24 25.11
C PHE A 80 -5.76 6.74 25.37
N SER A 81 -6.51 7.45 24.52
CA SER A 81 -6.79 8.87 24.75
C SER A 81 -7.69 9.07 25.97
N ALA A 82 -8.62 8.16 26.23
CA ALA A 82 -9.47 8.22 27.42
C ALA A 82 -8.68 8.02 28.73
N GLU A 83 -7.64 7.17 28.70
CA GLU A 83 -6.84 6.83 29.89
C GLU A 83 -5.63 7.75 30.10
N PHE A 84 -4.93 8.12 29.02
CA PHE A 84 -3.64 8.82 29.08
C PHE A 84 -3.64 10.21 28.42
N GLY A 85 -4.79 10.64 27.88
CA GLY A 85 -4.97 11.93 27.21
C GLY A 85 -4.63 11.91 25.71
N ASP A 86 -5.02 12.99 25.02
CA ASP A 86 -4.99 13.11 23.55
C ASP A 86 -3.59 12.94 22.91
N GLN A 87 -2.50 13.01 23.68
CA GLN A 87 -1.12 12.88 23.21
C GLN A 87 -0.42 11.63 23.78
N TRP A 88 -1.17 10.59 24.11
CA TRP A 88 -0.65 9.35 24.70
C TRP A 88 0.56 8.78 23.93
N TYR A 89 0.56 8.86 22.60
CA TYR A 89 1.62 8.34 21.73
C TYR A 89 2.95 9.09 21.85
N ALA A 90 2.96 10.30 22.38
CA ALA A 90 4.18 11.09 22.63
C ALA A 90 4.84 10.75 23.97
N ASN A 91 4.19 9.96 24.82
CA ASN A 91 4.70 9.60 26.13
C ASN A 91 5.59 8.33 26.05
N PRO A 92 6.93 8.45 26.17
CA PRO A 92 7.83 7.29 26.08
C PRO A 92 7.62 6.27 27.19
N ALA A 93 7.01 6.65 28.33
CA ALA A 93 6.75 5.75 29.45
C ALA A 93 5.69 4.68 29.13
N LEU A 94 4.84 4.92 28.12
CA LEU A 94 3.81 3.97 27.68
C LEU A 94 4.35 2.91 26.72
N PHE A 95 5.63 2.99 26.33
CA PHE A 95 6.25 2.08 25.37
C PHE A 95 7.34 1.24 26.02
N ASN A 96 7.15 -0.08 26.03
CA ASN A 96 8.19 -1.02 26.47
C ASN A 96 9.39 -1.10 25.50
N ASN A 97 9.18 -0.72 24.24
CA ASN A 97 10.23 -0.75 23.22
C ASN A 97 10.62 0.67 22.78
N LYS A 98 11.81 1.09 23.22
CA LYS A 98 12.36 2.43 22.90
C LYS A 98 12.65 2.62 21.42
N ILE A 99 13.08 1.58 20.70
CA ILE A 99 13.35 1.65 19.26
C ILE A 99 12.03 1.86 18.50
N LEU A 100 10.97 1.16 18.92
CA LEU A 100 9.64 1.33 18.34
C LEU A 100 9.11 2.75 18.58
N PHE A 101 9.24 3.28 19.80
CA PHE A 101 8.85 4.65 20.13
C PHE A 101 9.57 5.68 19.24
N LEU A 102 10.90 5.56 19.11
CA LEU A 102 11.69 6.46 18.26
C LEU A 102 11.25 6.40 16.79
N ARG A 103 11.09 5.19 16.24
CA ARG A 103 10.66 5.03 14.84
C ARG A 103 9.28 5.63 14.60
N ILE A 104 8.34 5.40 15.50
CA ILE A 104 7.01 5.99 15.45
C ILE A 104 7.16 7.51 15.41
N ASN A 105 7.86 8.10 16.39
CA ASN A 105 7.99 9.55 16.51
C ASN A 105 8.77 10.21 15.36
N GLU A 106 9.79 9.55 14.80
CA GLU A 106 10.51 10.00 13.59
C GLU A 106 9.60 10.02 12.36
N THR A 107 8.78 8.97 12.20
CA THR A 107 7.83 8.87 11.09
C THR A 107 6.79 9.98 11.18
N TRP A 108 6.30 10.28 12.39
CA TRP A 108 5.38 11.39 12.64
C TRP A 108 6.01 12.75 12.37
N ALA A 109 7.24 12.98 12.83
CA ALA A 109 7.93 14.26 12.63
C ALA A 109 8.07 14.60 11.14
N CYS A 110 8.52 13.62 10.34
CA CYS A 110 8.62 13.76 8.89
C CYS A 110 7.25 14.07 8.24
N PHE A 111 6.18 13.41 8.71
CA PHE A 111 4.83 13.58 8.17
C PHE A 111 4.19 14.94 8.57
N PHE A 112 4.42 15.41 9.79
CA PHE A 112 3.93 16.72 10.24
C PHE A 112 4.64 17.88 9.55
N ASP A 113 5.93 17.77 9.25
CA ASP A 113 6.68 18.79 8.49
C ASP A 113 6.19 18.90 7.04
N GLU A 114 5.86 17.78 6.41
CA GLU A 114 5.28 17.73 5.06
C GLU A 114 3.86 18.35 5.03
N GLN A 115 3.05 18.08 6.05
CA GLN A 115 1.69 18.63 6.21
C GLN A 115 1.69 20.12 6.60
N LEU A 116 2.63 20.62 7.41
CA LEU A 116 2.75 22.07 7.70
C LEU A 116 3.13 22.85 6.43
N THR A 117 3.95 22.25 5.57
CA THR A 117 4.33 22.83 4.28
C THR A 117 3.14 22.85 3.31
N ALA A 118 2.27 21.84 3.35
CA ALA A 118 1.04 21.81 2.55
C ALA A 118 -0.07 22.73 3.10
N CYS A 119 -0.23 22.79 4.43
CA CYS A 119 -1.25 23.62 5.11
C CYS A 119 -0.92 25.12 5.05
N SER A 120 0.36 25.50 4.95
CA SER A 120 0.74 26.92 4.81
C SER A 120 0.43 27.53 3.43
N LEU A 121 0.01 26.69 2.46
CA LEU A 121 -0.41 27.12 1.11
C LEU A 121 -1.93 27.15 0.91
N LEU A 122 -2.73 26.71 1.90
CA LEU A 122 -4.19 26.73 1.85
C LEU A 122 -4.72 27.55 3.05
N ASP A 123 -5.53 28.56 2.74
CA ASP A 123 -6.15 29.50 3.70
C ASP A 123 -6.81 28.80 4.92
N PRO A 124 -6.94 29.50 6.07
CA PRO A 124 -7.25 28.87 7.35
C PRO A 124 -8.68 28.33 7.37
N VAL A 125 -8.83 27.01 7.28
CA VAL A 125 -10.13 26.35 7.50
C VAL A 125 -10.39 26.28 9.01
N PRO A 126 -11.47 26.87 9.52
CA PRO A 126 -11.85 26.72 10.91
C PRO A 126 -12.63 25.41 11.02
N ASN A 127 -12.01 24.36 11.56
CA ASN A 127 -12.62 23.53 12.61
C ASN A 127 -11.77 22.33 13.01
N ARG A 128 -11.64 22.21 14.33
CA ARG A 128 -10.91 21.20 15.13
C ARG A 128 -11.33 19.74 14.88
N LEU A 129 -12.36 19.48 14.06
CA LEU A 129 -12.84 18.14 13.73
C LEU A 129 -12.09 17.49 12.55
N ILE A 130 -11.56 18.27 11.59
CA ILE A 130 -10.93 17.72 10.38
C ILE A 130 -9.60 17.01 10.73
N VAL A 131 -8.91 17.50 11.77
CA VAL A 131 -7.64 16.90 12.23
C VAL A 131 -7.84 15.50 12.81
N LYS A 132 -8.96 15.24 13.49
CA LYS A 132 -9.26 13.92 14.07
C LYS A 132 -9.53 12.86 13.00
N THR A 133 -10.18 13.22 11.91
CA THR A 133 -10.44 12.29 10.80
C THR A 133 -9.17 11.99 10.01
N HIS A 134 -8.29 12.98 9.81
CA HIS A 134 -7.03 12.80 9.08
C HIS A 134 -5.96 12.00 9.86
N PHE A 135 -6.06 12.00 11.20
CA PHE A 135 -5.21 11.20 12.09
C PHE A 135 -5.41 9.69 11.90
N LEU A 136 -6.63 9.25 11.58
CA LEU A 136 -6.98 7.83 11.44
C LEU A 136 -6.58 7.22 10.10
N THR A 137 -6.56 7.99 9.01
CA THR A 137 -6.25 7.49 7.67
C THR A 137 -4.75 7.20 7.44
N HIS A 138 -3.82 7.73 8.25
CA HIS A 138 -2.39 7.75 7.86
C HIS A 138 -1.36 7.04 8.76
N LEU A 139 -1.67 6.62 10.00
CA LEU A 139 -0.85 5.56 10.66
C LEU A 139 -0.80 4.25 9.83
N GLY A 140 -1.79 3.99 8.96
CA GLY A 140 -1.74 2.85 8.03
C GLY A 140 -0.64 2.91 7.01
N ASN A 141 -0.41 4.09 6.47
CA ASN A 141 0.67 4.31 5.51
C ASN A 141 2.06 4.10 6.16
N ALA A 142 2.21 4.31 7.47
CA ALA A 142 3.45 4.00 8.18
C ALA A 142 3.66 2.49 8.42
N PHE A 143 2.59 1.68 8.42
CA PHE A 143 2.67 0.23 8.63
C PHE A 143 2.69 -0.57 7.32
N ILE A 144 2.15 0.00 6.23
CA ILE A 144 2.06 -0.66 4.92
C ILE A 144 3.18 -0.23 3.95
N ILE A 145 3.80 0.96 4.12
CA ILE A 145 4.92 1.39 3.27
C ILE A 145 6.26 0.91 3.87
N ARG A 146 6.46 -0.42 3.90
CA ARG A 146 7.77 -1.12 3.80
C ARG A 146 7.53 -2.64 3.82
N GLY A 147 6.81 -3.12 2.81
CA GLY A 147 6.99 -4.45 2.26
C GLY A 147 8.03 -4.42 1.15
#